data_AF-A0A6A4BNL4-F1
#
_entry.id   AF-A0A6A4BNL4-F1
#
_cell.length_a   1.000
_cell.length_b   1.000
_cell.length_c   1.000
_cell.angle_alpha   90.00
_cell.angle_beta   90.00
_cell.angle_gamma   90.00
#
_symmetry.space_group_name_H-M   'P 1'
#
loop_
_entity.id
_entity.type
_entity.pdbx_description
1 polymer ?
#
loop_
_entity_poly.entity_id
_entity_poly.type
_entity_poly.pdbx_seq_one_letter_code
_entity_poly.pdbx_strand_id
1 'polypeptide(L)'
;MATLVILQELIPLQDPTAGWQANYGFWIRMTIVAFVVNLTNVGQAPYFIQGVSLSKVQLLLVAGCTSTVFTACALPIVAHFMFPVPFFVLVFGPMYYVLQIVVFRIVTGARILHQMLAHRDQLARYMAFVTIQFTLLFTYPAYEALFRIAQGTHYQVPVILLLPVIKVFAKNMVLRCTLHVEDMIPEAAIFTVDYFNAIYVATCMQSASSTAAITLMTVADLSQAFMMIYGLHLKTTVEQS
;
A
#
# COMPACT_ATOMS: atom_id res chain seq x y z
N MET A 1 15.00 -1.75 -4.71
CA MET A 1 13.55 -2.02 -4.82
C MET A 1 12.93 -1.31 -6.02
N ALA A 2 13.08 0.03 -6.15
CA ALA A 2 12.56 0.79 -7.29
C ALA A 2 12.95 0.24 -8.67
N THR A 3 14.21 -0.19 -8.85
CA THR A 3 14.67 -0.80 -10.12
C THR A 3 13.88 -2.06 -10.48
N LEU A 4 13.55 -2.93 -9.52
CA LEU A 4 12.75 -4.14 -9.79
C LEU A 4 11.32 -3.78 -10.21
N VAL A 5 10.73 -2.76 -9.57
CA VAL A 5 9.39 -2.24 -9.90
C VAL A 5 9.34 -1.61 -11.29
N ILE A 6 10.43 -0.98 -11.74
CA ILE A 6 10.52 -0.42 -13.10
C ILE A 6 10.79 -1.54 -14.12
N LEU A 7 11.70 -2.48 -13.80
CA LEU A 7 12.06 -3.56 -14.71
C LEU A 7 10.88 -4.50 -15.01
N GLN A 8 9.98 -4.72 -14.05
CA GLN A 8 8.79 -5.53 -14.31
C GLN A 8 7.88 -4.92 -15.39
N GLU A 9 7.92 -3.60 -15.62
CA GLU A 9 7.13 -2.96 -16.67
C GLU A 9 7.61 -3.32 -18.08
N LEU A 10 8.83 -3.85 -18.20
CA LEU A 10 9.37 -4.37 -19.46
C LEU A 10 8.81 -5.75 -19.82
N ILE A 11 8.17 -6.45 -18.87
CA ILE A 11 7.64 -7.81 -19.08
C ILE A 11 6.26 -7.67 -19.73
N PRO A 12 6.02 -8.06 -20.99
CA PRO A 12 4.73 -7.81 -21.63
C PRO A 12 3.60 -8.56 -20.92
N LEU A 13 2.43 -7.91 -20.81
CA LEU A 13 1.19 -8.59 -20.46
C LEU A 13 0.60 -9.22 -21.73
N GLN A 14 0.04 -10.43 -21.58
CA GLN A 14 -0.65 -11.13 -22.67
C GLN A 14 -2.14 -10.76 -22.66
N ASP A 15 -2.86 -11.19 -23.69
CA ASP A 15 -4.31 -11.06 -23.73
C ASP A 15 -4.94 -11.84 -22.56
N PRO A 16 -5.67 -11.18 -21.65
CA PRO A 16 -6.29 -11.85 -20.51
C PRO A 16 -7.34 -12.90 -20.93
N THR A 17 -7.93 -12.79 -22.13
CA THR A 17 -8.92 -13.75 -22.65
C THR A 17 -8.30 -15.08 -23.06
N ALA A 18 -6.98 -15.12 -23.29
CA ALA A 18 -6.23 -16.34 -23.61
C ALA A 18 -6.05 -17.27 -22.40
N GLY A 19 -6.55 -16.89 -21.22
CA GLY A 19 -6.54 -17.71 -20.02
C GLY A 19 -5.23 -17.66 -19.24
N TRP A 20 -5.24 -18.25 -18.05
CA TRP A 20 -4.14 -18.13 -17.07
C TRP A 20 -2.81 -18.74 -17.54
N GLN A 21 -2.85 -19.75 -18.42
CA GLN A 21 -1.66 -20.45 -18.91
C GLN A 21 -0.85 -19.61 -19.90
N ALA A 22 -1.55 -18.85 -20.77
CA ALA A 22 -0.90 -17.96 -21.73
C ALA A 22 -0.32 -16.70 -21.07
N ASN A 23 -0.81 -16.35 -19.88
CA ASN A 23 -0.50 -15.10 -19.18
C ASN A 23 0.72 -15.21 -18.25
N TYR A 24 1.86 -15.68 -18.75
CA TYR A 24 3.10 -15.81 -17.96
C TYR A 24 3.60 -14.46 -17.42
N GLY A 25 3.43 -13.38 -18.18
CA GLY A 25 3.88 -12.04 -17.80
C GLY A 25 3.17 -11.52 -16.55
N PHE A 26 1.86 -11.81 -16.44
CA PHE A 26 1.08 -11.51 -15.25
C PHE A 26 1.66 -12.18 -14.01
N TRP A 27 1.95 -13.49 -14.08
CA TRP A 27 2.49 -14.25 -12.94
C TRP A 27 3.87 -13.79 -12.52
N ILE A 28 4.74 -13.44 -13.47
CA ILE A 28 6.08 -12.93 -13.15
C ILE A 28 5.98 -11.56 -12.47
N ARG A 29 5.23 -10.61 -13.05
CA ARG A 29 4.99 -9.29 -12.46
C ARG A 29 4.41 -9.41 -11.05
N MET A 30 3.38 -10.22 -10.86
CA MET A 30 2.76 -10.44 -9.55
C MET A 30 3.73 -11.01 -8.53
N THR A 31 4.62 -11.93 -8.93
CA THR A 31 5.65 -12.49 -8.04
C THR A 31 6.67 -11.43 -7.64
N ILE A 32 7.08 -10.55 -8.57
CA ILE A 32 7.99 -9.42 -8.30
C ILE A 32 7.34 -8.43 -7.34
N VAL A 33 6.09 -8.03 -7.57
CA VAL A 33 5.35 -7.14 -6.66
C VAL A 33 5.22 -7.76 -5.28
N ALA A 34 4.78 -9.01 -5.18
CA ALA A 34 4.65 -9.73 -3.91
C ALA A 34 5.98 -9.80 -3.13
N PHE A 35 7.10 -9.98 -3.85
CA PHE A 35 8.44 -9.96 -3.29
C PHE A 35 8.83 -8.58 -2.73
N VAL A 36 8.64 -7.52 -3.54
CA VAL A 36 8.98 -6.14 -3.14
C VAL A 36 8.12 -5.69 -1.95
N VAL A 37 6.81 -5.96 -1.99
CA VAL A 37 5.89 -5.67 -0.88
C VAL A 37 6.36 -6.36 0.39
N ASN A 38 6.79 -7.63 0.30
CA ASN A 38 7.25 -8.35 1.48
C ASN A 38 8.54 -7.76 2.05
N LEU A 39 9.49 -7.40 1.18
CA LEU A 39 10.74 -6.75 1.58
C LEU A 39 10.48 -5.46 2.33
N THR A 40 9.55 -4.64 1.84
CA THR A 40 9.19 -3.38 2.50
C THR A 40 8.49 -3.66 3.83
N ASN A 41 7.46 -4.50 3.84
CA ASN A 41 6.66 -4.78 5.02
C ASN A 41 7.53 -5.38 6.14
N VAL A 42 8.17 -6.54 5.91
CA VAL A 42 9.01 -7.20 6.92
C VAL A 42 10.26 -6.37 7.25
N GLY A 43 10.78 -5.61 6.29
CA GLY A 43 11.91 -4.70 6.50
C GLY A 43 11.59 -3.53 7.42
N GLN A 44 10.31 -3.14 7.54
CA GLN A 44 9.87 -2.08 8.46
C GLN A 44 9.72 -2.57 9.91
N ALA A 45 9.51 -3.86 10.14
CA ALA A 45 9.26 -4.41 11.48
C ALA A 45 10.33 -4.06 12.54
N PRO A 46 11.66 -4.13 12.26
CA PRO A 46 12.70 -3.75 13.20
C PRO A 46 12.65 -2.29 13.68
N TYR A 47 12.09 -1.38 12.86
CA TYR A 47 11.98 0.02 13.23
C TYR A 47 10.82 0.24 14.21
N PHE A 48 9.74 -0.52 14.07
CA PHE A 48 8.55 -0.41 14.92
C PHE A 48 8.64 -1.20 16.21
N ILE A 49 9.40 -2.30 16.24
CA ILE A 49 9.46 -3.24 17.36
C ILE A 49 10.90 -3.36 17.86
N GLN A 50 11.12 -2.90 19.09
CA GLN A 50 12.42 -2.93 19.74
C GLN A 50 12.90 -4.36 19.97
N GLY A 51 14.21 -4.58 19.78
CA GLY A 51 14.84 -5.89 19.99
C GLY A 51 14.62 -6.91 18.87
N VAL A 52 13.88 -6.56 17.82
CA VAL A 52 13.76 -7.38 16.60
C VAL A 52 14.87 -6.97 15.64
N SER A 53 15.77 -7.90 15.33
CA SER A 53 16.75 -7.73 14.27
C SER A 53 16.64 -8.89 13.29
N LEU A 54 16.49 -8.54 12.01
CA LEU A 54 16.40 -9.49 10.91
C LEU A 54 17.69 -9.40 10.10
N SER A 55 18.33 -10.55 9.88
CA SER A 55 19.44 -10.61 8.93
C SER A 55 18.93 -10.31 7.52
N LYS A 56 19.75 -9.64 6.70
CA LYS A 56 19.43 -9.41 5.28
C LYS A 56 19.09 -10.70 4.54
N VAL A 57 19.76 -11.81 4.91
CA VAL A 57 19.48 -13.13 4.34
C VAL A 57 18.10 -13.63 4.75
N GLN A 58 17.74 -13.49 6.03
CA GLN A 58 16.40 -13.88 6.51
C GLN A 58 15.31 -13.05 5.83
N LEU A 59 15.52 -11.74 5.69
CA LEU A 59 14.60 -10.85 4.99
C LEU A 59 14.40 -11.27 3.53
N LEU A 60 15.49 -11.56 2.80
CA LEU A 60 15.44 -12.03 1.42
C LEU A 60 14.76 -13.40 1.30
N LEU A 61 15.03 -14.33 2.23
CA LEU A 61 14.41 -15.64 2.26
C LEU A 61 12.91 -15.55 2.54
N VAL A 62 12.48 -14.77 3.55
CA VAL A 62 11.06 -14.55 3.83
C VAL A 62 10.38 -13.95 2.60
N ALA A 63 10.98 -12.92 1.99
CA ALA A 63 10.45 -12.29 0.80
C ALA A 63 10.28 -13.27 -0.37
N GLY A 64 11.35 -13.98 -0.73
CA GLY A 64 11.37 -14.92 -1.86
C GLY A 64 10.49 -16.15 -1.65
N CYS A 65 10.53 -16.75 -0.47
CA CYS A 65 9.67 -17.90 -0.16
C CYS A 65 8.19 -17.50 -0.14
N THR A 66 7.83 -16.37 0.47
CA THR A 66 6.43 -15.93 0.51
C THR A 66 5.91 -15.62 -0.89
N SER A 67 6.65 -14.88 -1.72
CA SER A 67 6.20 -14.56 -3.08
C SER A 67 6.05 -15.81 -3.94
N THR A 68 6.99 -16.75 -3.84
CA THR A 68 6.95 -18.00 -4.62
C THR A 68 5.80 -18.90 -4.17
N VAL A 69 5.63 -19.11 -2.87
CA VAL A 69 4.53 -19.94 -2.31
C VAL A 69 3.18 -19.28 -2.61
N PHE A 70 3.08 -17.96 -2.47
CA PHE A 70 1.88 -17.21 -2.83
C PHE A 70 1.47 -17.45 -4.29
N THR A 71 2.39 -17.28 -5.23
CA THR A 71 2.13 -17.52 -6.66
C THR A 71 1.78 -18.98 -6.92
N ALA A 72 2.49 -19.93 -6.31
CA ALA A 72 2.23 -21.35 -6.46
C ALA A 72 0.84 -21.76 -5.92
N CYS A 73 0.36 -21.12 -4.85
CA CYS A 73 -0.99 -21.32 -4.31
C CYS A 73 -2.06 -20.60 -5.13
N ALA A 74 -1.78 -19.40 -5.64
CA ALA A 74 -2.74 -18.62 -6.43
C ALA A 74 -3.03 -19.26 -7.79
N LEU A 75 -2.02 -19.83 -8.45
CA LEU A 75 -2.12 -20.50 -9.74
C LEU A 75 -3.27 -21.52 -9.84
N PRO A 76 -3.32 -22.58 -9.00
CA PRO A 76 -4.38 -23.58 -9.07
C PRO A 76 -5.75 -23.01 -8.70
N ILE A 77 -5.82 -22.05 -7.77
CA ILE A 77 -7.08 -21.40 -7.39
C ILE A 77 -7.67 -20.68 -8.61
N VAL A 78 -6.84 -19.87 -9.29
CA VAL A 78 -7.24 -19.17 -10.52
C VAL A 78 -7.60 -20.15 -11.64
N ALA A 79 -6.85 -21.25 -11.76
CA ALA A 79 -7.12 -22.28 -12.77
C ALA A 79 -8.50 -22.95 -12.60
N HIS A 80 -9.00 -23.08 -11.37
CA HIS A 80 -10.30 -23.68 -11.07
C HIS A 80 -11.44 -22.69 -10.98
N PHE A 81 -11.17 -21.41 -10.71
CA PHE A 81 -12.21 -20.43 -10.42
C PHE A 81 -12.53 -19.55 -11.63
N MET A 82 -11.64 -18.61 -11.97
CA MET A 82 -11.84 -17.65 -13.06
C MET A 82 -10.52 -16.92 -13.36
N PHE A 83 -10.25 -16.62 -14.62
CA PHE A 83 -9.17 -15.74 -15.04
C PHE A 83 -9.67 -14.78 -16.14
N PRO A 84 -9.33 -13.47 -16.09
CA PRO A 84 -8.62 -12.78 -15.01
C PRO A 84 -9.49 -12.60 -13.76
N VAL A 85 -8.88 -12.62 -12.58
CA VAL A 85 -9.61 -12.38 -11.31
C VAL A 85 -9.78 -10.86 -11.12
N PRO A 86 -11.02 -10.35 -11.00
CA PRO A 86 -11.25 -8.95 -10.71
C PRO A 86 -10.67 -8.62 -9.34
N PHE A 87 -10.02 -7.45 -9.22
CA PHE A 87 -9.47 -7.00 -7.95
C PHE A 87 -8.52 -8.01 -7.29
N PHE A 88 -7.63 -8.64 -8.09
CA PHE A 88 -6.75 -9.74 -7.66
C PHE A 88 -6.09 -9.51 -6.29
N VAL A 89 -5.50 -8.33 -6.06
CA VAL A 89 -4.79 -8.02 -4.81
C VAL A 89 -5.73 -7.97 -3.61
N LEU A 90 -6.98 -7.56 -3.80
CA LEU A 90 -7.99 -7.50 -2.74
C LEU A 90 -8.51 -8.90 -2.39
N VAL A 91 -8.71 -9.74 -3.41
CA VAL A 91 -9.18 -11.13 -3.24
C VAL A 91 -8.11 -12.01 -2.59
N PHE A 92 -6.87 -11.93 -3.08
CA PHE A 92 -5.76 -12.77 -2.61
C PHE A 92 -4.92 -12.13 -1.50
N GLY A 93 -5.18 -10.88 -1.12
CA GLY A 93 -4.47 -10.17 -0.05
C GLY A 93 -4.50 -10.92 1.28
N PRO A 94 -5.65 -11.39 1.80
CA PRO A 94 -5.70 -12.16 3.03
C PRO A 94 -4.86 -13.45 2.96
N MET A 95 -4.91 -14.16 1.83
CA MET A 95 -4.09 -15.36 1.59
C MET A 95 -2.60 -15.02 1.66
N TYR A 96 -2.18 -13.92 1.03
CA TYR A 96 -0.79 -13.44 1.05
C TYR A 96 -0.30 -13.19 2.49
N TYR A 97 -1.05 -12.46 3.31
CA TYR A 97 -0.64 -12.16 4.68
C TYR A 97 -0.59 -13.42 5.58
N VAL A 98 -1.52 -14.36 5.40
CA VAL A 98 -1.46 -15.65 6.12
C VAL A 98 -0.20 -16.42 5.75
N LEU A 99 0.11 -16.54 4.46
CA LEU A 99 1.32 -17.20 3.99
C LEU A 99 2.59 -16.49 4.48
N GLN A 100 2.59 -15.16 4.49
CA GLN A 100 3.70 -14.35 5.01
C GLN A 100 3.98 -14.68 6.48
N ILE A 101 2.95 -14.75 7.33
CA ILE A 101 3.12 -15.08 8.77
C ILE A 101 3.70 -16.49 8.94
N VAL A 102 3.22 -17.46 8.16
CA VAL A 102 3.71 -18.84 8.20
C VAL A 102 5.17 -18.93 7.77
N VAL A 103 5.52 -18.36 6.62
CA VAL A 103 6.88 -18.35 6.09
C VAL A 103 7.83 -17.59 7.01
N PHE A 104 7.40 -16.43 7.52
CA PHE A 104 8.16 -15.66 8.50
C PHE A 104 8.52 -16.52 9.71
N ARG A 105 7.52 -17.19 10.33
CA ARG A 105 7.75 -18.09 11.46
C ARG A 105 8.75 -19.21 11.15
N ILE A 106 8.69 -19.80 9.96
CA ILE A 106 9.58 -20.88 9.54
C ILE A 106 11.02 -20.37 9.39
N VAL A 107 11.22 -19.22 8.72
CA VAL A 107 12.55 -18.70 8.39
C VAL A 107 13.24 -18.03 9.58
N THR A 108 12.50 -17.24 10.38
CA THR A 108 13.07 -16.50 11.52
C THR A 108 13.15 -17.36 12.79
N GLY A 109 12.40 -18.47 12.81
CA GLY A 109 12.25 -19.33 13.97
C GLY A 109 11.39 -18.71 15.07
N ALA A 110 11.16 -19.52 16.11
CA ALA A 110 10.30 -19.13 17.23
C ALA A 110 10.88 -17.99 18.07
N ARG A 111 12.21 -17.81 18.13
CA ARG A 111 12.84 -16.82 19.01
C ARG A 111 12.43 -15.38 18.68
N ILE A 112 12.50 -14.99 17.41
CA ILE A 112 12.13 -13.64 16.97
C ILE A 112 10.62 -13.41 17.15
N LEU A 113 9.81 -14.43 16.86
CA LEU A 113 8.36 -14.36 17.09
C LEU A 113 8.03 -14.14 18.58
N HIS A 114 8.71 -14.84 19.50
CA HIS A 114 8.53 -14.62 20.93
C HIS A 114 8.97 -13.22 21.36
N GLN A 115 10.04 -12.67 20.77
CA GLN A 115 10.47 -11.29 21.04
C GLN A 115 9.45 -10.26 20.56
N MET A 116 8.86 -10.46 19.38
CA MET A 116 7.76 -9.63 18.88
C MET A 116 6.53 -9.71 19.79
N LEU A 117 6.19 -10.93 20.23
CA LEU A 117 5.08 -11.18 21.16
C LEU A 117 5.36 -10.72 22.59
N ALA A 118 6.61 -10.46 22.97
CA ALA A 118 6.95 -9.83 24.24
C ALA A 118 6.62 -8.33 24.21
N HIS A 119 6.79 -7.67 23.06
CA HIS A 119 6.48 -6.26 22.84
C HIS A 119 5.11 -6.09 22.17
N ARG A 120 4.04 -6.64 22.78
CA ARG A 120 2.71 -6.71 22.17
C ARG A 120 2.14 -5.37 21.74
N ASP A 121 2.39 -4.31 22.50
CA ASP A 121 1.89 -2.98 22.15
C ASP A 121 2.54 -2.44 20.87
N GLN A 122 3.86 -2.61 20.73
CA GLN A 122 4.59 -2.22 19.53
C GLN A 122 4.19 -3.08 18.33
N LEU A 123 4.02 -4.38 18.54
CA LEU A 123 3.51 -5.30 17.51
C LEU A 123 2.09 -4.92 17.07
N ALA A 124 1.19 -4.58 18.00
CA ALA A 124 -0.16 -4.15 17.68
C ALA A 124 -0.17 -2.86 16.85
N ARG A 125 0.69 -1.89 17.17
CA ARG A 125 0.85 -0.66 16.38
C ARG A 125 1.43 -0.92 15.00
N TYR A 126 2.42 -1.80 14.89
CA TYR A 126 2.95 -2.25 13.60
C TYR A 126 1.86 -2.93 12.76
N MET A 127 1.09 -3.85 13.33
CA MET A 127 -0.03 -4.50 12.63
C MET A 127 -1.12 -3.50 12.22
N ALA A 128 -1.40 -2.50 13.06
CA ALA A 128 -2.32 -1.41 12.71
C ALA A 128 -1.78 -0.59 11.53
N PHE A 129 -0.48 -0.28 11.52
CA PHE A 129 0.18 0.40 10.40
C PHE A 129 0.06 -0.40 9.08
N VAL A 130 0.34 -1.70 9.10
CA VAL A 130 0.16 -2.59 7.93
C VAL A 130 -1.31 -2.66 7.50
N THR A 131 -2.23 -2.67 8.46
CA THR A 131 -3.68 -2.68 8.19
C THR A 131 -4.13 -1.39 7.52
N ILE A 132 -3.56 -0.23 7.87
CA ILE A 132 -3.85 1.05 7.21
C ILE A 132 -3.40 1.01 5.76
N GLN A 133 -2.18 0.53 5.47
CA GLN A 133 -1.69 0.36 4.09
C GLN A 133 -2.65 -0.52 3.27
N PHE A 134 -3.07 -1.64 3.83
CA PHE A 134 -4.03 -2.53 3.18
C PHE A 134 -5.40 -1.87 3.00
N THR A 135 -5.90 -1.13 4.00
CA THR A 135 -7.19 -0.42 3.94
C THR A 135 -7.22 0.63 2.84
N LEU A 136 -6.11 1.34 2.61
CA LEU A 136 -6.00 2.29 1.50
C LEU A 136 -6.17 1.61 0.15
N LEU A 137 -5.68 0.38 0.00
CA LEU A 137 -5.86 -0.41 -1.22
C LEU A 137 -7.34 -0.73 -1.51
N PHE A 138 -8.20 -0.85 -0.50
CA PHE A 138 -9.66 -0.97 -0.67
C PHE A 138 -10.33 0.38 -0.90
N THR A 139 -9.86 1.40 -0.19
CA THR A 139 -10.50 2.72 -0.17
C THR A 139 -10.44 3.40 -1.53
N TYR A 140 -9.29 3.34 -2.22
CA TYR A 140 -9.14 4.03 -3.51
C TYR A 140 -10.01 3.44 -4.63
N PRO A 141 -10.10 2.11 -4.85
CA PRO A 141 -11.05 1.53 -5.80
C PRO A 141 -12.52 1.81 -5.43
N ALA A 142 -12.87 1.77 -4.14
CA ALA A 142 -14.23 2.10 -3.71
C ALA A 142 -14.58 3.57 -4.00
N TYR A 143 -13.63 4.48 -3.74
CA TYR A 143 -13.75 5.88 -4.11
C TYR A 143 -13.83 6.07 -5.63
N GLU A 144 -13.08 5.30 -6.42
CA GLU A 144 -13.18 5.34 -7.89
C GLU A 144 -14.57 4.94 -8.39
N ALA A 145 -15.13 3.85 -7.86
CA ALA A 145 -16.48 3.44 -8.20
C ALA A 145 -17.51 4.53 -7.87
N LEU A 146 -17.38 5.15 -6.69
CA LEU A 146 -18.22 6.27 -6.27
C LEU A 146 -18.07 7.49 -7.20
N PHE A 147 -16.84 7.84 -7.57
CA PHE A 147 -16.55 8.96 -8.47
C PHE A 147 -17.16 8.75 -9.85
N ARG A 148 -17.01 7.54 -10.42
CA ARG A 148 -17.61 7.20 -11.72
C ARG A 148 -19.14 7.29 -11.70
N ILE A 149 -19.79 6.90 -10.60
CA ILE A 149 -21.25 7.02 -10.44
C ILE A 149 -21.67 8.49 -10.32
N ALA A 150 -20.89 9.31 -9.60
CA ALA A 150 -21.21 10.72 -9.38
C ALA A 150 -20.85 11.62 -10.58
N GLN A 151 -20.04 11.14 -11.52
CA GLN A 151 -19.59 11.90 -12.68
C GLN A 151 -20.76 12.39 -13.53
N GLY A 152 -20.77 13.69 -13.87
CA GLY A 152 -21.86 14.30 -14.65
C GLY A 152 -23.14 14.59 -13.85
N THR A 153 -23.15 14.32 -12.55
CA THR A 153 -24.26 14.66 -11.64
C THR A 153 -23.88 15.83 -10.72
N HIS A 154 -24.87 16.39 -10.00
CA HIS A 154 -24.62 17.41 -8.98
C HIS A 154 -23.72 16.94 -7.82
N TYR A 155 -23.51 15.63 -7.66
CA TYR A 155 -22.68 15.04 -6.60
C TYR A 155 -21.19 14.96 -6.95
N GLN A 156 -20.78 15.31 -8.18
CA GLN A 156 -19.39 15.24 -8.61
C GLN A 156 -18.45 16.08 -7.73
N VAL A 157 -18.82 17.33 -7.41
CA VAL A 157 -18.00 18.23 -6.60
C VAL A 157 -17.86 17.73 -5.15
N PRO A 158 -18.94 17.34 -4.44
CA PRO A 158 -18.83 16.70 -3.13
C PRO A 158 -17.92 15.48 -3.11
N VAL A 159 -17.99 14.61 -4.14
CA VAL A 159 -17.11 13.43 -4.20
C VAL A 159 -15.65 13.83 -4.39
N ILE A 160 -15.35 14.83 -5.22
CA ILE A 160 -13.96 15.34 -5.35
C ILE A 160 -13.43 15.87 -4.01
N LEU A 161 -14.26 16.57 -3.24
CA LEU A 161 -13.90 17.06 -1.91
C LEU A 161 -13.80 15.96 -0.84
N LEU A 162 -14.34 14.78 -1.07
CA LEU A 162 -14.17 13.63 -0.18
C LEU A 162 -12.74 13.08 -0.21
N LEU A 163 -12.07 13.12 -1.36
CA LEU A 163 -10.70 12.63 -1.51
C LEU A 163 -9.71 13.26 -0.51
N PRO A 164 -9.65 14.59 -0.34
CA PRO A 164 -8.76 15.18 0.65
C PRO A 164 -9.16 14.89 2.10
N VAL A 165 -10.45 14.65 2.36
CA VAL A 165 -10.90 14.19 3.69
C VAL A 165 -10.35 12.78 3.96
N ILE A 166 -10.43 11.87 3.00
CA ILE A 166 -9.83 10.53 3.08
C ILE A 166 -8.32 10.65 3.33
N LYS A 167 -7.63 11.53 2.59
CA LYS A 167 -6.19 11.78 2.73
C LYS A 167 -5.82 12.24 4.15
N VAL A 168 -6.53 13.23 4.70
CA VAL A 168 -6.31 13.72 6.07
C VAL A 168 -6.60 12.63 7.10
N PHE A 169 -7.68 11.89 6.92
CA PHE A 169 -8.03 10.78 7.82
C PHE A 169 -6.94 9.70 7.83
N ALA A 170 -6.45 9.30 6.65
CA ALA A 170 -5.36 8.33 6.52
C ALA A 170 -4.07 8.82 7.18
N LYS A 171 -3.69 10.10 7.00
CA LYS A 171 -2.52 10.69 7.67
C LYS A 171 -2.66 10.65 9.19
N ASN A 172 -3.84 10.97 9.71
CA ASN A 172 -4.11 10.89 11.15
C ASN A 172 -4.03 9.46 11.68
N MET A 173 -4.50 8.46 10.92
CA MET A 173 -4.36 7.07 11.30
C MET A 173 -2.89 6.63 11.30
N VAL A 174 -2.14 6.96 10.25
CA VAL A 174 -0.69 6.65 10.17
C VAL A 174 0.03 7.29 11.35
N LEU A 175 -0.20 8.58 11.60
CA LEU A 175 0.39 9.31 12.73
C LEU A 175 0.18 8.55 14.04
N ARG A 176 -1.07 8.15 14.35
CA ARG A 176 -1.39 7.40 15.59
C ARG A 176 -0.62 6.08 15.70
N CYS A 177 -0.38 5.39 14.60
CA CYS A 177 0.35 4.12 14.59
C CYS A 177 1.87 4.31 14.66
N THR A 178 2.38 5.48 14.27
CA THR A 178 3.82 5.81 14.25
C THR A 178 4.25 6.74 15.37
N LEU A 179 3.35 7.13 16.30
CA LEU A 179 3.70 8.04 17.41
C LEU A 179 4.88 7.57 18.25
N HIS A 180 5.15 6.26 18.37
CA HIS A 180 6.28 5.74 19.14
C HIS A 180 7.58 5.63 18.35
N VAL A 181 7.54 5.96 17.06
CA VAL A 181 8.67 5.98 16.13
C VAL A 181 8.67 7.33 15.41
N GLU A 182 8.95 8.39 16.16
CA GLU A 182 8.83 9.78 15.72
C GLU A 182 9.55 10.04 14.38
N ASP A 183 10.74 9.46 14.20
CA ASP A 183 11.53 9.58 12.99
C ASP A 183 10.86 8.97 11.75
N MET A 184 9.99 7.97 11.92
CA MET A 184 9.27 7.31 10.83
C MET A 184 7.94 7.98 10.49
N ILE A 185 7.42 8.88 11.33
CA ILE A 185 6.16 9.60 11.07
C ILE A 185 6.14 10.26 9.68
N PRO A 186 7.13 11.10 9.31
CA PRO A 186 7.11 11.79 8.02
C PRO A 186 7.24 10.80 6.85
N GLU A 187 8.14 9.83 6.94
CA GLU A 187 8.32 8.80 5.92
C GLU A 187 7.01 8.02 5.70
N ALA A 188 6.41 7.53 6.78
CA ALA A 188 5.20 6.72 6.74
C ALA A 188 4.02 7.49 6.13
N ALA A 189 3.84 8.77 6.49
CA ALA A 189 2.75 9.59 5.95
C ALA A 189 2.94 9.87 4.46
N ILE A 190 4.17 10.20 4.03
CA ILE A 190 4.47 10.51 2.63
C ILE A 190 4.33 9.27 1.75
N PHE A 191 4.99 8.16 2.12
CA PHE A 191 5.00 6.96 1.28
C PHE A 191 3.69 6.18 1.32
N THR A 192 2.93 6.24 2.41
CA THR A 192 1.67 5.49 2.52
C THR A 192 0.48 6.30 2.04
N VAL A 193 0.44 7.60 2.31
CA VAL A 193 -0.75 8.41 2.00
C VAL A 193 -0.53 9.25 0.76
N ASP A 194 0.50 10.09 0.74
CA ASP A 194 0.70 11.04 -0.36
C ASP A 194 1.06 10.32 -1.66
N TYR A 195 1.94 9.32 -1.60
CA TYR A 195 2.36 8.55 -2.77
C TYR A 195 1.20 7.74 -3.39
N PHE A 196 0.44 7.00 -2.57
CA PHE A 196 -0.71 6.24 -3.06
C PHE A 196 -1.80 7.16 -3.61
N ASN A 197 -2.09 8.28 -2.94
CA ASN A 197 -3.05 9.27 -3.44
C ASN A 197 -2.60 9.84 -4.79
N ALA A 198 -1.31 10.19 -4.93
CA ALA A 198 -0.77 10.76 -6.16
C ALA A 198 -0.86 9.77 -7.34
N ILE A 199 -0.47 8.50 -7.12
CA ILE A 199 -0.61 7.45 -8.15
C ILE A 199 -2.09 7.28 -8.52
N TYR A 200 -2.96 7.19 -7.52
CA TYR A 200 -4.39 7.03 -7.75
C TYR A 200 -4.97 8.17 -8.61
N VAL A 201 -4.70 9.43 -8.25
CA VAL A 201 -5.17 10.59 -9.02
C VAL A 201 -4.60 10.56 -10.44
N ALA A 202 -3.32 10.23 -10.59
CA ALA A 202 -2.65 10.19 -11.90
C ALA A 202 -3.16 9.07 -12.81
N THR A 203 -3.45 7.88 -12.27
CA THR A 203 -3.81 6.71 -13.07
C THR A 203 -5.32 6.55 -13.23
N CYS A 204 -6.09 6.67 -12.14
CA CYS A 204 -7.52 6.37 -12.14
C CYS A 204 -8.39 7.60 -12.36
N MET A 205 -8.02 8.75 -11.78
CA MET A 205 -8.85 9.94 -11.92
C MET A 205 -8.57 10.71 -13.20
N GLN A 206 -7.30 10.95 -13.57
CA GLN A 206 -6.97 11.67 -14.80
C GLN A 206 -7.48 10.96 -16.06
N SER A 207 -7.46 9.63 -16.08
CA SER A 207 -7.96 8.84 -17.22
C SER A 207 -9.48 8.90 -17.38
N ALA A 208 -10.22 9.14 -16.29
CA ALA A 208 -11.68 9.18 -16.25
C ALA A 208 -12.27 10.59 -16.22
N SER A 209 -11.46 11.64 -16.02
CA SER A 209 -11.93 13.00 -15.69
C SER A 209 -11.86 13.98 -16.86
N SER A 210 -12.84 14.91 -16.91
CA SER A 210 -12.74 16.07 -17.81
C SER A 210 -11.65 17.04 -17.35
N THR A 211 -11.16 17.89 -18.26
CA THR A 211 -10.12 18.90 -17.96
C THR A 211 -10.46 19.75 -16.72
N ALA A 212 -11.73 20.12 -16.56
CA ALA A 212 -12.20 20.89 -15.40
C ALA A 212 -12.06 20.14 -14.06
N ALA A 213 -12.32 18.84 -14.04
CA ALA A 213 -12.17 18.02 -12.83
C ALA A 213 -10.69 17.83 -12.45
N ILE A 214 -9.80 17.69 -13.43
CA ILE A 214 -8.34 17.64 -13.22
C ILE A 214 -7.84 18.96 -12.62
N THR A 215 -8.25 20.10 -13.19
CA THR A 215 -7.87 21.41 -12.65
C THR A 215 -8.33 21.58 -11.21
N LEU A 216 -9.56 21.17 -10.89
CA LEU A 216 -10.11 21.29 -9.53
C LEU A 216 -9.35 20.43 -8.50
N MET A 217 -8.99 19.20 -8.87
CA MET A 217 -8.19 18.31 -8.02
C MET A 217 -6.80 18.87 -7.77
N THR A 218 -6.12 19.35 -8.81
CA THR A 218 -4.78 19.96 -8.68
C THR A 218 -4.82 21.20 -7.78
N VAL A 219 -5.83 22.05 -7.93
CA VAL A 219 -6.03 23.22 -7.05
C VAL A 219 -6.28 22.78 -5.61
N ALA A 220 -7.11 21.75 -5.39
CA ALA A 220 -7.37 21.22 -4.05
C ALA A 220 -6.09 20.67 -3.39
N ASP A 221 -5.27 19.90 -4.11
CA ASP A 221 -3.99 19.40 -3.60
C ASP A 221 -3.00 20.52 -3.31
N LEU A 222 -2.87 21.52 -4.19
CA LEU A 222 -2.03 22.69 -3.98
C LEU A 222 -2.48 23.50 -2.76
N SER A 223 -3.79 23.67 -2.57
CA SER A 223 -4.33 24.38 -1.41
C SER A 223 -4.00 23.67 -0.09
N GLN A 224 -4.06 22.33 -0.07
CA GLN A 224 -3.67 21.54 1.10
C GLN A 224 -2.18 21.61 1.38
N ALA A 225 -1.35 21.53 0.33
CA ALA A 225 0.09 21.68 0.47
C ALA A 225 0.44 23.08 1.03
N PHE A 226 -0.21 24.12 0.52
CA PHE A 226 -0.03 25.49 1.00
C PHE A 226 -0.47 25.66 2.46
N MET A 227 -1.67 25.16 2.82
CA MET A 227 -2.15 25.21 4.21
C MET A 227 -1.21 24.47 5.18
N MET A 228 -0.66 23.33 4.75
CA MET A 228 0.31 22.57 5.55
C MET A 228 1.60 23.37 5.77
N ILE A 229 2.17 23.97 4.71
CA ILE A 229 3.38 24.80 4.80
C ILE A 229 3.13 26.04 5.65
N TYR A 230 2.00 26.71 5.45
CA TYR A 230 1.62 27.89 6.23
C TYR A 230 1.44 27.56 7.71
N GLY A 231 0.78 26.44 8.03
CA GLY A 231 0.64 25.98 9.42
C GLY A 231 1.97 25.64 10.09
N LEU A 232 2.94 25.11 9.34
CA LEU A 232 4.29 24.86 9.83
C LEU A 232 5.05 26.17 10.11
N HIS A 233 4.98 27.14 9.19
CA HIS A 233 5.55 28.47 9.40
C HIS A 233 4.98 29.15 10.65
N LEU A 234 3.67 29.06 10.86
CA LEU A 234 3.04 29.67 12.03
C LEU A 234 3.53 29.04 13.34
N LYS A 235 3.68 27.71 13.39
CA LYS A 235 4.19 26.99 14.58
C LYS A 235 5.65 27.33 14.90
N THR A 236 6.52 27.41 13.90
CA THR A 236 7.93 27.76 14.13
C THR A 236 8.11 29.21 14.57
N THR A 237 7.22 30.11 14.17
CA THR A 237 7.25 31.51 14.62
C THR A 237 6.78 31.67 16.08
N VAL A 238 5.89 30.79 16.55
CA VAL A 238 5.37 30.80 17.93
C VAL A 238 6.33 30.13 18.92
N GLU A 239 7.11 29.13 18.52
CA GLU A 239 8.14 28.52 19.38
C GLU A 239 9.40 29.40 19.57
N GLN A 240 9.53 30.49 18.79
CA GLN A 240 10.65 31.44 18.88
C GLN A 240 10.32 32.73 19.67
N SER A 241 9.09 32.88 20.19
CA SER A 241 8.67 34.02 21.05
C SER A 241 8.50 33.59 22.50
#